data_AF-A0A5C6M2M7-F1
#
_entry.id   AF-A0A5C6M2M7-F1
#
_cell.length_a   1.000
_cell.length_b   1.000
_cell.length_c   1.000
_cell.angle_alpha   90.00
_cell.angle_beta   90.00
_cell.angle_gamma   90.00
#
_symmetry.space_group_name_H-M   'P 1'
#
loop_
_entity.id
_entity.type
_entity.pdbx_description
1 polymer ?
#
loop_
_entity_poly.entity_id
_entity_poly.type
_entity_poly.pdbx_seq_one_letter_code
_entity_poly.pdbx_strand_id
1 'polypeptide(L)'
;MNTISPETARCWLRIRRSVWERTLRQLVTQPDHWASGRLRREGAHSELLLLADDLQLSSTVPTGLQRPPLDDWLVLMHSDSEVPTADRLLALQQPRAAQLLVVLVLDRQHPERCHLLSFTNGRAPAVELCEISGSGMLQLQARTRDAVSHPAESRRSSRTRGALGADLHDRLRASIVTVVGAGRSGSQLCFLLAGLGVGRL
;
A
#
# COMPACT_ATOMS: atom_id res chain seq x y z
N MET A 1 -19.10 -34.04 2.84
CA MET A 1 -19.11 -32.59 3.15
C MET A 1 -17.67 -32.10 3.04
N ASN A 2 -17.28 -31.57 1.88
CA ASN A 2 -15.96 -30.96 1.70
C ASN A 2 -16.07 -29.48 2.05
N THR A 3 -15.53 -29.09 3.20
CA THR A 3 -15.26 -27.70 3.57
C THR A 3 -14.09 -27.20 2.73
N ILE A 4 -14.39 -26.63 1.56
CA ILE A 4 -13.43 -25.83 0.80
C ILE A 4 -13.25 -24.53 1.60
N SER A 5 -12.14 -24.43 2.31
CA SER A 5 -11.69 -23.17 2.90
C SER A 5 -11.45 -22.18 1.75
N PRO A 6 -12.06 -20.99 1.73
CA PRO A 6 -11.72 -20.01 0.72
C PRO A 6 -10.32 -19.49 1.03
N GLU A 7 -9.30 -19.96 0.30
CA GLU A 7 -8.03 -19.25 0.20
C GLU A 7 -8.36 -17.84 -0.26
N THR A 8 -8.42 -16.92 0.70
CA THR A 8 -8.71 -15.52 0.43
C THR A 8 -7.44 -14.97 -0.19
N ALA A 9 -7.45 -14.76 -1.50
CA ALA A 9 -6.30 -14.22 -2.22
C ALA A 9 -5.82 -12.94 -1.52
N ARG A 10 -4.53 -12.87 -1.19
CA ARG A 10 -3.98 -11.70 -0.49
C ARG A 10 -4.14 -10.47 -1.38
N CYS A 11 -4.71 -9.40 -0.83
CA CYS A 11 -4.99 -8.19 -1.58
C CYS A 11 -4.15 -7.03 -1.06
N TRP A 12 -3.31 -6.44 -1.92
CA TRP A 12 -2.39 -5.36 -1.56
C TRP A 12 -2.72 -4.10 -2.34
N LEU A 13 -2.75 -2.95 -1.66
CA LEU A 13 -2.77 -1.64 -2.29
C LEU A 13 -1.34 -1.15 -2.50
N ARG A 14 -1.03 -0.64 -3.68
CA ARG A 14 0.27 -0.05 -3.98
C ARG A 14 0.09 1.34 -4.58
N ILE A 15 0.77 2.30 -3.97
CA ILE A 15 0.77 3.71 -4.40
C ILE A 15 2.21 4.08 -4.76
N ARG A 16 2.42 4.70 -5.92
CA ARG A 16 3.77 5.23 -6.26
C ARG A 16 4.15 6.34 -5.29
N ARG A 17 5.40 6.36 -4.83
CA ARG A 17 5.91 7.35 -3.86
C ARG A 17 5.73 8.79 -4.34
N SER A 18 5.95 9.06 -5.63
CA SER A 18 5.76 10.39 -6.20
C SER A 18 4.29 10.85 -6.17
N VAL A 19 3.34 9.93 -6.35
CA VAL A 19 1.90 10.21 -6.23
C VAL A 19 1.55 10.41 -4.76
N TRP A 20 2.01 9.52 -3.88
CA TRP A 20 1.81 9.61 -2.43
C TRP A 20 2.28 10.94 -1.85
N GLU A 21 3.55 11.31 -2.05
CA GLU A 21 4.14 12.51 -1.46
C GLU A 21 3.51 13.80 -1.99
N ARG A 22 3.06 13.81 -3.25
CA ARG A 22 2.33 14.94 -3.81
C ARG A 22 0.96 15.08 -3.16
N THR A 23 0.21 13.98 -3.11
CA THR A 23 -1.16 13.94 -2.59
C THR A 23 -1.19 14.24 -1.10
N LEU A 24 -0.27 13.64 -0.33
CA LEU A 24 -0.17 13.85 1.11
C LEU A 24 0.14 15.33 1.43
N ARG A 25 1.07 15.95 0.71
CA ARG A 25 1.37 17.39 0.89
C ARG A 25 0.13 18.25 0.66
N GLN A 26 -0.64 17.96 -0.37
CA GLN A 26 -1.86 18.71 -0.70
C GLN A 26 -2.96 18.51 0.37
N LEU A 27 -3.18 17.27 0.82
CA LEU A 27 -4.15 16.95 1.85
C LEU A 27 -3.79 17.55 3.22
N VAL A 28 -2.50 17.60 3.57
CA VAL A 28 -2.05 18.26 4.81
C VAL A 28 -2.35 19.75 4.79
N THR A 29 -2.20 20.41 3.63
CA THR A 29 -2.53 21.83 3.48
C THR A 29 -4.03 22.11 3.37
N GLN A 30 -4.82 21.11 2.96
CA GLN A 30 -6.25 21.23 2.71
C GLN A 30 -6.99 20.03 3.34
N PRO A 31 -7.12 20.02 4.69
CA PRO A 31 -7.56 18.84 5.43
C PRO A 31 -9.00 18.42 5.14
N ASP A 32 -9.86 19.36 4.73
CA ASP A 32 -11.26 19.09 4.35
C ASP A 32 -11.41 18.53 2.93
N HIS A 33 -10.30 18.34 2.21
CA HIS A 33 -10.32 17.81 0.86
C HIS A 33 -10.17 16.29 0.84
N TRP A 34 -10.60 15.73 -0.28
CA TRP A 34 -10.53 14.32 -0.62
C TRP A 34 -9.55 14.17 -1.76
N ALA A 35 -8.70 13.15 -1.72
CA ALA A 35 -7.98 12.74 -2.91
C ALA A 35 -8.58 11.45 -3.45
N SER A 36 -8.78 11.36 -4.76
CA SER A 36 -9.36 10.17 -5.36
C SER A 36 -8.77 9.87 -6.73
N GLY A 37 -8.71 8.59 -7.08
CA GLY A 37 -8.10 8.15 -8.34
C GLY A 37 -8.56 6.76 -8.74
N ARG A 38 -8.08 6.27 -9.89
CA ARG A 38 -8.45 4.95 -10.40
C ARG A 38 -7.57 3.88 -9.75
N LEU A 39 -8.16 2.72 -9.49
CA LEU A 39 -7.43 1.51 -9.13
C LEU A 39 -7.34 0.60 -10.36
N ARG A 40 -6.13 0.12 -10.63
CA ARG A 40 -5.91 -0.92 -11.63
C ARG A 40 -5.63 -2.23 -10.91
N ARG A 41 -6.35 -3.29 -11.29
CA ARG A 41 -6.10 -4.64 -10.78
C ARG A 41 -4.97 -5.27 -11.58
N GLU A 42 -3.99 -5.79 -10.88
CA GLU A 42 -2.93 -6.64 -11.41
C GLU A 42 -2.88 -7.89 -10.54
N GLY A 43 -2.77 -9.08 -11.11
CA GLY A 43 -2.85 -10.29 -10.29
C GLY A 43 -2.35 -11.54 -10.97
N ALA A 44 -1.84 -12.45 -10.14
CA ALA A 44 -1.54 -13.84 -10.47
C ALA A 44 -2.22 -14.71 -9.40
N HIS A 45 -3.00 -15.72 -9.84
CA HIS A 45 -3.77 -16.75 -9.11
C HIS A 45 -4.01 -16.66 -7.58
N SER A 46 -3.03 -16.34 -6.74
CA SER A 46 -3.11 -16.23 -5.27
C SER A 46 -3.01 -14.80 -4.69
N GLU A 47 -2.62 -13.81 -5.49
CA GLU A 47 -2.41 -12.42 -5.04
C GLU A 47 -3.09 -11.41 -5.98
N LEU A 48 -3.78 -10.44 -5.39
CA LEU A 48 -4.39 -9.30 -6.06
C LEU A 48 -3.64 -8.02 -5.66
N LEU A 49 -2.99 -7.40 -6.63
CA LEU A 49 -2.35 -6.10 -6.48
C LEU A 49 -3.26 -5.01 -7.05
N LEU A 50 -3.63 -4.05 -6.20
CA LEU A 50 -4.36 -2.84 -6.56
C LEU A 50 -3.36 -1.70 -6.72
N LEU A 51 -3.17 -1.24 -7.94
CA LEU A 51 -2.33 -0.09 -8.23
C LEU A 51 -3.16 1.19 -8.22
N ALA A 52 -2.83 2.12 -7.33
CA ALA A 52 -3.37 3.47 -7.39
C ALA A 52 -2.42 4.39 -8.16
N ASP A 53 -2.94 4.96 -9.23
CA ASP A 53 -2.28 5.99 -10.02
C ASP A 53 -3.16 7.26 -10.06
N ASP A 54 -2.54 8.42 -10.28
CA ASP A 54 -3.20 9.71 -10.55
C ASP A 54 -4.31 10.12 -9.55
N LEU A 55 -3.94 10.20 -8.27
CA LEU A 55 -4.81 10.79 -7.25
C LEU A 55 -4.99 12.30 -7.49
N GLN A 56 -6.25 12.71 -7.62
CA GLN A 56 -6.67 14.09 -7.79
C GLN A 56 -7.41 14.59 -6.55
N LEU A 57 -7.10 15.82 -6.15
CA LEU A 57 -7.69 16.47 -5.00
C LEU A 57 -9.04 17.11 -5.38
N SER A 58 -10.02 17.02 -4.49
CA SER A 58 -11.35 17.59 -4.64
C SER A 58 -11.85 18.09 -3.29
N SER A 59 -12.51 19.25 -3.30
CA SER A 59 -13.25 19.78 -2.14
C SER A 59 -14.59 19.08 -1.93
N THR A 60 -15.05 18.31 -2.93
CA THR A 60 -16.31 17.57 -2.88
C THR A 60 -16.06 16.09 -2.66
N VAL A 61 -16.97 15.45 -1.92
CA VAL A 61 -16.91 14.01 -1.65
C VAL A 61 -17.00 13.25 -2.98
N PRO A 62 -16.00 12.41 -3.31
CA PRO A 62 -16.01 11.63 -4.54
C PRO A 62 -17.07 10.53 -4.43
N THR A 63 -17.87 10.36 -5.48
CA THR A 63 -18.95 9.35 -5.49
C THR A 63 -18.80 8.35 -6.63
N GLY A 64 -19.32 7.14 -6.45
CA GLY A 64 -19.37 6.11 -7.49
C GLY A 64 -20.21 6.51 -8.71
N LEU A 65 -21.12 7.47 -8.54
CA LEU A 65 -21.93 8.01 -9.63
C LEU A 65 -21.11 8.84 -10.63
N GLN A 66 -20.07 9.53 -10.16
CA GLN A 66 -19.17 10.34 -10.99
C GLN A 66 -18.16 9.49 -11.78
N ARG A 67 -18.13 8.18 -11.56
CA ARG A 67 -17.15 7.26 -12.13
C ARG A 67 -17.79 6.27 -13.11
N PRO A 68 -17.01 5.75 -14.08
CA PRO A 68 -17.46 4.67 -14.94
C PRO A 68 -17.94 3.44 -14.15
N PRO A 69 -18.96 2.70 -14.61
CA PRO A 69 -19.60 1.63 -13.83
C PRO A 69 -18.68 0.48 -13.40
N LEU A 70 -17.59 0.23 -14.14
CA LEU A 70 -16.65 -0.87 -13.92
C LEU A 70 -15.29 -0.40 -13.39
N ASP A 71 -15.15 0.89 -13.11
CA ASP A 71 -13.88 1.44 -12.63
C ASP A 71 -13.76 1.31 -11.11
N ASP A 72 -12.75 0.57 -10.69
CA ASP A 72 -12.32 0.53 -9.31
C ASP A 72 -11.59 1.82 -8.94
N TRP A 73 -11.63 2.18 -7.67
CA TRP A 73 -11.17 3.48 -7.25
C TRP A 73 -10.74 3.56 -5.80
N LEU A 74 -9.79 4.45 -5.56
CA LEU A 74 -9.25 4.78 -4.25
C LEU A 74 -9.76 6.16 -3.84
N VAL A 75 -10.12 6.28 -2.58
CA VAL A 75 -10.33 7.53 -1.87
C VAL A 75 -9.32 7.62 -0.73
N LEU A 76 -8.68 8.77 -0.60
CA LEU A 76 -7.74 9.11 0.44
C LEU A 76 -8.26 10.36 1.16
N MET A 77 -8.32 10.32 2.49
CA MET A 77 -8.79 11.44 3.30
C MET A 77 -8.03 11.52 4.63
N HIS A 78 -8.03 12.70 5.26
CA HIS A 78 -7.63 12.85 6.65
C HIS A 78 -8.82 12.72 7.59
N SER A 79 -8.53 12.28 8.82
CA SER A 79 -9.47 12.31 9.94
C SER A 79 -8.81 12.96 11.14
N ASP A 80 -9.47 13.96 11.72
CA ASP A 80 -8.97 14.76 12.85
C ASP A 80 -9.25 14.14 14.22
N SER A 81 -10.25 13.24 14.31
CA SER A 81 -10.74 12.72 15.59
C SER A 81 -11.09 11.23 15.49
N GLU A 82 -12.21 10.92 14.84
CA GLU A 82 -12.71 9.55 14.72
C GLU A 82 -12.85 9.14 13.27
N VAL A 83 -12.23 8.00 12.94
CA VAL A 83 -12.35 7.38 11.63
C VAL A 83 -13.84 7.11 11.34
N PRO A 84 -14.39 7.68 10.25
CA PRO A 84 -15.78 7.44 9.89
C PRO A 84 -16.08 5.94 9.79
N THR A 85 -17.27 5.54 10.24
CA THR A 85 -17.71 4.14 10.14
C THR A 85 -17.82 3.70 8.69
N ALA A 86 -17.66 2.40 8.45
CA ALA A 86 -17.77 1.82 7.12
C ALA A 86 -19.11 2.17 6.46
N ASP A 87 -20.22 2.08 7.21
CA ASP A 87 -21.56 2.42 6.71
C ASP A 87 -21.69 3.90 6.35
N ARG A 88 -21.10 4.80 7.15
CA ARG A 88 -21.12 6.24 6.86
C ARG A 88 -20.34 6.55 5.60
N LEU A 89 -19.18 5.92 5.42
CA LEU A 89 -18.39 6.05 4.19
C LEU A 89 -19.18 5.50 2.99
N LEU A 90 -19.73 4.30 3.10
CA LEU A 90 -20.53 3.71 2.04
C LEU A 90 -21.72 4.60 1.61
N ALA A 91 -22.41 5.21 2.57
CA ALA A 91 -23.52 6.14 2.31
C ALA A 91 -23.07 7.45 1.64
N LEU A 92 -21.86 7.93 1.96
CA LEU A 92 -21.28 9.14 1.36
C LEU A 92 -20.74 8.90 -0.05
N GLN A 93 -19.97 7.82 -0.23
CA GLN A 93 -19.28 7.53 -1.49
C GLN A 93 -20.14 6.78 -2.51
N GLN A 94 -21.19 6.08 -2.08
CA GLN A 94 -22.19 5.44 -2.94
C GLN A 94 -21.57 4.67 -4.13
N PRO A 95 -20.67 3.69 -3.89
CA PRO A 95 -20.11 2.88 -4.96
C PRO A 95 -21.20 2.08 -5.67
N ARG A 96 -21.09 1.95 -6.99
CA ARG A 96 -21.97 1.10 -7.79
C ARG A 96 -21.62 -0.38 -7.57
N ALA A 97 -22.57 -1.27 -7.84
CA ALA A 97 -22.42 -2.69 -7.52
C ALA A 97 -21.15 -3.37 -8.10
N ALA A 98 -20.72 -2.99 -9.31
CA ALA A 98 -19.54 -3.58 -9.94
C ALA A 98 -18.21 -2.90 -9.56
N GLN A 99 -18.24 -1.81 -8.80
CA GLN A 99 -17.05 -1.05 -8.43
C GLN A 99 -16.42 -1.62 -7.14
N LEU A 100 -15.10 -1.78 -7.13
CA LEU A 100 -14.33 -1.85 -5.89
C LEU A 100 -13.96 -0.43 -5.46
N LEU A 101 -14.40 -0.05 -4.27
CA LEU A 101 -13.96 1.17 -3.60
C LEU A 101 -12.98 0.79 -2.48
N VAL A 102 -11.80 1.38 -2.51
CA VAL A 102 -10.87 1.38 -1.36
C VAL A 102 -10.87 2.77 -0.74
N VAL A 103 -11.00 2.85 0.58
CA VAL A 103 -10.88 4.09 1.34
C VAL A 103 -9.69 3.97 2.27
N LEU A 104 -8.72 4.85 2.09
CA LEU A 104 -7.55 5.00 2.94
C LEU A 104 -7.71 6.27 3.78
N VAL A 105 -7.94 6.09 5.08
CA VAL A 105 -8.09 7.19 6.04
C VAL A 105 -6.77 7.35 6.79
N LEU A 106 -6.21 8.55 6.73
CA LEU A 106 -4.99 8.92 7.43
C LEU A 106 -5.34 9.64 8.73
N ASP A 107 -4.84 9.10 9.84
CA ASP A 107 -4.92 9.77 11.12
C ASP A 107 -3.99 10.99 11.10
N ARG A 108 -4.54 12.17 11.37
CA ARG A 108 -3.77 13.42 11.34
C ARG A 108 -2.83 13.55 12.55
N GLN A 109 -3.21 12.99 13.69
CA GLN A 109 -2.40 13.00 14.90
C GLN A 109 -1.33 11.90 14.86
N HIS A 110 -1.60 10.81 14.15
CA HIS A 110 -0.72 9.66 14.00
C HIS A 110 -0.55 9.28 12.51
N PRO A 111 0.25 10.01 11.73
CA PRO A 111 0.39 9.80 10.28
C PRO A 111 1.00 8.42 9.91
N GLU A 112 1.60 7.72 10.87
CA GLU A 112 2.03 6.33 10.75
C GLU A 112 0.88 5.32 10.80
N ARG A 113 -0.30 5.76 11.27
CA ARG A 113 -1.52 4.96 11.34
C ARG A 113 -2.42 5.29 10.16
N CYS A 114 -2.85 4.25 9.46
CA CYS A 114 -3.88 4.36 8.44
C CYS A 114 -4.97 3.32 8.66
N HIS A 115 -6.18 3.69 8.30
CA HIS A 115 -7.30 2.78 8.24
C HIS A 115 -7.63 2.53 6.79
N LEU A 116 -7.76 1.26 6.45
CA LEU A 116 -8.01 0.84 5.09
C LEU A 116 -9.30 0.04 5.07
N LEU A 117 -10.26 0.52 4.30
CA LEU A 117 -11.58 -0.08 4.14
C LEU A 117 -11.78 -0.39 2.66
N SER A 118 -12.35 -1.56 2.36
CA SER A 118 -12.64 -1.97 0.99
C SER A 118 -14.11 -2.38 0.88
N PHE A 119 -14.80 -1.82 -0.11
CA PHE A 119 -16.22 -2.06 -0.37
C PHE A 119 -16.40 -2.68 -1.76
N THR A 120 -17.16 -3.77 -1.84
CA THR A 120 -17.40 -4.51 -3.08
C THR A 120 -18.71 -5.28 -3.00
N ASN A 121 -19.57 -5.18 -4.02
CA ASN A 121 -20.73 -6.06 -4.13
C ASN A 121 -20.39 -7.30 -4.97
N GLY A 122 -19.50 -8.14 -4.42
CA GLY A 122 -19.50 -9.53 -4.84
C GLY A 122 -18.34 -10.43 -4.45
N ARG A 123 -17.07 -9.97 -4.38
CA ARG A 123 -15.92 -10.89 -4.14
C ARG A 123 -14.51 -10.28 -3.97
N ALA A 124 -14.33 -9.00 -3.66
CA ALA A 124 -12.96 -8.50 -3.44
C ALA A 124 -12.43 -8.92 -2.04
N PRO A 125 -11.17 -9.36 -1.93
CA PRO A 125 -10.57 -9.66 -0.64
C PRO A 125 -10.36 -8.37 0.16
N ALA A 126 -10.42 -8.47 1.49
CA ALA A 126 -10.01 -7.37 2.37
C ALA A 126 -8.57 -6.98 2.02
N VAL A 127 -8.35 -5.70 1.72
CA VAL A 127 -7.01 -5.20 1.41
C VAL A 127 -6.20 -5.21 2.71
N GLU A 128 -5.18 -6.07 2.76
CA GLU A 128 -4.41 -6.36 3.99
C GLU A 128 -3.31 -5.32 4.23
N LEU A 129 -2.75 -4.77 3.16
CA LEU A 129 -1.54 -3.95 3.21
C LEU A 129 -1.59 -2.81 2.21
N CYS A 130 -1.06 -1.65 2.60
CA CYS A 130 -0.76 -0.55 1.68
C CYS A 130 0.76 -0.33 1.57
N GLU A 131 1.29 -0.43 0.36
CA GLU A 131 2.71 -0.22 0.05
C GLU A 131 2.94 1.08 -0.73
N ILE A 132 3.83 1.93 -0.20
CA ILE A 132 4.29 3.11 -0.91
C ILE A 132 5.60 2.77 -1.64
N SER A 133 5.49 2.61 -2.95
CA SER A 133 6.57 2.14 -3.80
C SER A 133 7.52 3.27 -4.22
N GLY A 134 8.77 3.21 -3.75
CA GLY A 134 9.82 4.19 -4.04
C GLY A 134 11.15 3.81 -3.37
N SER A 135 12.14 4.70 -3.37
CA SER A 135 13.33 4.55 -2.51
C SER A 135 12.88 4.54 -1.05
N GLY A 136 13.37 3.60 -0.23
CA GLY A 136 12.92 3.43 1.15
C GLY A 136 11.41 3.16 1.27
N MET A 137 10.96 2.04 0.68
CA MET A 137 9.54 1.66 0.65
C MET A 137 8.93 1.70 2.05
N LEU A 138 7.74 2.29 2.14
CA LEU A 138 6.96 2.35 3.38
C LEU A 138 5.83 1.33 3.26
N GLN A 139 5.69 0.50 4.28
CA GLN A 139 4.55 -0.38 4.44
C GLN A 139 3.66 0.20 5.54
N LEU A 140 2.41 0.47 5.19
CA LEU A 140 1.37 0.88 6.10
C LEU A 140 0.47 -0.34 6.33
N GLN A 141 0.48 -0.87 7.56
CA GLN A 141 -0.39 -1.98 7.92
C GLN A 141 -1.82 -1.48 8.12
N ALA A 142 -2.77 -2.11 7.44
CA ALA A 142 -4.18 -1.80 7.60
C ALA A 142 -4.64 -2.25 9.00
N ARG A 143 -5.16 -1.32 9.81
CA ARG A 143 -5.96 -1.69 10.97
C ARG A 143 -7.40 -1.96 10.51
N THR A 144 -7.71 -3.21 10.20
CA THR A 144 -9.09 -3.67 10.05
C THR A 144 -9.76 -3.58 11.43
N ARG A 145 -10.96 -2.99 11.54
CA ARG A 145 -11.59 -2.70 12.85
C ARG A 145 -11.86 -3.96 13.72
N ASP A 146 -11.80 -5.16 13.12
CA ASP A 146 -11.92 -6.46 13.80
C ASP A 146 -10.57 -7.17 14.05
N ALA A 147 -9.45 -6.60 13.65
CA ALA A 147 -8.13 -7.18 13.87
C ALA A 147 -7.53 -6.66 15.20
N VAL A 148 -7.31 -7.59 16.13
CA VAL A 148 -6.61 -7.36 17.39
C VAL A 148 -5.35 -6.53 17.16
N SER A 149 -5.26 -5.41 17.86
CA SER A 149 -4.18 -4.43 17.72
C SER A 149 -2.83 -5.04 18.05
N HIS A 150 -1.96 -5.13 17.04
CA HIS A 150 -0.52 -5.08 17.27
C HIS A 150 -0.02 -3.63 17.08
N PRO A 151 1.00 -3.20 17.84
CA PRO A 151 1.62 -1.90 17.62
C PRO A 151 2.13 -1.84 16.17
N ALA A 152 1.62 -0.87 15.42
CA ALA A 152 1.97 -0.67 14.02
C ALA A 152 3.38 -0.08 13.95
N GLU A 153 4.39 -0.94 13.80
CA GLU A 153 5.72 -0.49 13.37
C GLU A 153 5.65 -0.16 11.88
N SER A 154 5.92 1.10 11.52
CA SER A 154 6.21 1.47 10.13
C SER A 154 7.52 0.79 9.70
N ARG A 155 7.45 -0.44 9.20
CA ARG A 155 8.64 -1.16 8.72
C ARG A 155 9.03 -0.63 7.34
N ARG A 156 10.23 -0.06 7.25
CA ARG A 156 10.84 0.22 5.93
C ARG A 156 11.12 -1.11 5.24
N SER A 157 10.46 -1.34 4.11
CA SER A 157 10.65 -2.54 3.30
C SER A 157 11.86 -2.36 2.37
N SER A 158 12.71 -3.39 2.30
CA SER A 158 13.87 -3.44 1.40
C SER A 158 13.44 -3.98 0.04
N ARG A 159 13.67 -3.22 -1.04
CA ARG A 159 13.42 -3.66 -2.43
C ARG A 159 14.17 -4.95 -2.75
N THR A 160 15.39 -5.07 -2.25
CA THR A 160 16.23 -6.26 -2.40
C THR A 160 15.62 -7.45 -1.67
N ARG A 161 14.98 -7.24 -0.51
CA ARG A 161 14.25 -8.29 0.22
C ARG A 161 13.04 -8.79 -0.57
N GLY A 162 12.29 -7.88 -1.19
CA GLY A 162 11.16 -8.23 -2.04
C GLY A 162 11.57 -9.03 -3.28
N ALA A 163 12.69 -8.67 -3.92
CA ALA A 163 13.18 -9.37 -5.12
C ALA A 163 13.84 -10.73 -4.84
N LEU A 164 14.55 -10.87 -3.72
CA LEU A 164 15.30 -12.08 -3.37
C LEU A 164 14.52 -13.06 -2.50
N GLY A 165 13.43 -12.61 -1.85
CA GLY A 165 12.76 -13.33 -0.77
C GLY A 165 13.43 -13.09 0.58
N ALA A 166 12.65 -13.23 1.66
CA ALA A 166 13.06 -12.94 3.02
C ALA A 166 14.29 -13.74 3.48
N ASP A 167 14.29 -15.05 3.27
CA ASP A 167 15.37 -15.95 3.71
C ASP A 167 16.71 -15.62 3.03
N LEU A 168 16.72 -15.49 1.69
CA LEU A 168 17.92 -15.18 0.95
C LEU A 168 18.47 -13.78 1.30
N HIS A 169 17.59 -12.80 1.48
CA HIS A 169 18.00 -11.45 1.90
C HIS A 169 18.66 -11.46 3.28
N ASP A 170 18.14 -12.23 4.24
CA ASP A 170 18.68 -12.28 5.59
C ASP A 170 20.02 -13.03 5.63
N ARG A 171 20.18 -14.08 4.83
CA ARG A 171 21.49 -14.73 4.62
C ARG A 171 22.50 -13.79 3.97
N LEU A 172 22.08 -12.99 2.98
CA LEU A 172 22.95 -12.03 2.30
C LEU A 172 23.43 -10.92 3.26
N ARG A 173 22.53 -10.44 4.13
CA ARG A 173 22.86 -9.51 5.24
C ARG A 173 23.82 -10.09 6.27
N ALA A 174 23.79 -11.40 6.50
CA ALA A 174 24.71 -12.09 7.41
C ALA A 174 26.04 -12.51 6.74
N SER A 175 26.16 -12.36 5.42
CA SER A 175 27.32 -12.82 4.65
C SER A 175 28.51 -11.87 4.77
N ILE A 176 29.71 -12.47 4.77
CA ILE A 176 31.01 -11.78 4.69
C ILE A 176 31.62 -12.15 3.34
N VAL A 177 31.95 -11.15 2.51
CA VAL A 177 32.44 -11.36 1.16
C VAL A 177 33.78 -10.65 0.96
N THR A 178 34.84 -11.41 0.71
CA THR A 178 36.16 -10.84 0.39
C THR A 178 36.33 -10.68 -1.11
N VAL A 179 36.57 -9.46 -1.59
CA VAL A 179 36.89 -9.20 -3.00
C VAL A 179 38.40 -9.09 -3.20
N VAL A 180 38.97 -10.00 -3.99
CA VAL A 180 40.41 -10.00 -4.30
C VAL A 180 40.66 -9.25 -5.61
N GLY A 181 41.35 -8.11 -5.51
CA GLY A 181 41.71 -7.24 -6.63
C GLY A 181 40.86 -5.96 -6.68
N ALA A 182 41.45 -4.82 -6.32
CA ALA A 182 40.77 -3.52 -6.24
C ALA A 182 40.86 -2.68 -7.54
N GLY A 183 40.91 -3.35 -8.70
CA GLY A 183 40.84 -2.68 -10.00
C GLY A 183 39.44 -2.12 -10.30
N ARG A 184 39.24 -1.53 -11.49
CA ARG A 184 37.95 -0.94 -11.89
C ARG A 184 36.77 -1.92 -11.69
N SER A 185 36.92 -3.17 -12.15
CA SER A 185 35.87 -4.20 -11.99
C SER A 185 35.66 -4.63 -10.53
N GLY A 186 36.73 -4.72 -9.75
CA GLY A 186 36.64 -5.06 -8.32
C GLY A 186 35.92 -3.99 -7.53
N SER A 187 36.22 -2.71 -7.79
CA SER A 187 35.52 -1.59 -7.16
C SER A 187 34.03 -1.55 -7.51
N GLN A 188 33.66 -1.79 -8.78
CA GLN A 188 32.26 -1.89 -9.21
C GLN A 188 31.53 -3.05 -8.53
N LEU A 189 32.18 -4.21 -8.39
CA LEU A 189 31.63 -5.36 -7.69
C LEU A 189 31.37 -5.05 -6.21
N CYS A 190 32.31 -4.38 -5.53
CA CYS A 190 32.11 -3.92 -4.16
C CYS A 190 30.90 -2.99 -4.03
N PHE A 191 30.74 -2.03 -4.96
CA PHE A 191 29.56 -1.14 -4.95
C PHE A 191 28.25 -1.89 -5.16
N LEU A 192 28.22 -2.90 -6.05
CA LEU A 192 27.03 -3.71 -6.28
C LEU A 192 26.68 -4.57 -5.05
N LEU A 193 27.68 -5.21 -4.43
CA LEU A 193 27.49 -6.02 -3.22
C LEU A 193 27.06 -5.18 -2.02
N ALA A 194 27.63 -3.97 -1.87
CA ALA A 194 27.22 -3.02 -0.85
C ALA A 194 25.79 -2.53 -1.10
N GLY A 195 25.42 -2.24 -2.36
CA GLY A 195 24.07 -1.85 -2.75
C GLY A 195 23.02 -2.96 -2.56
N LEU A 196 23.42 -4.22 -2.67
CA LEU A 196 22.58 -5.39 -2.35
C LEU A 196 22.40 -5.58 -0.83
N GLY A 197 23.26 -4.99 -0.01
CA GLY A 197 23.17 -5.04 1.45
C GLY A 197 23.91 -6.22 2.08
N VAL A 198 25.05 -6.63 1.51
CA VAL A 198 25.98 -7.58 2.15
C VAL A 198 26.45 -7.02 3.49
N GLY A 199 26.48 -7.85 4.53
CA GLY A 199 26.78 -7.42 5.90
C GLY A 199 28.20 -6.90 6.08
N ARG A 200 29.18 -7.53 5.40
CA ARG A 200 30.57 -7.11 5.45
C ARG A 200 31.30 -7.42 4.14
N LEU A 201 32.01 -6.43 3.61
CA LEU A 201 32.92 -6.52 2.45
C LEU A 201 34.37 -6.33 2.91
#